data_AF-A0A522QZM3-F1
#
_entry.id   AF-A0A522QZM3-F1
#
_cell.length_a   1.000
_cell.length_b   1.000
_cell.length_c   1.000
_cell.angle_alpha   90.00
_cell.angle_beta   90.00
_cell.angle_gamma   90.00
#
_symmetry.space_group_name_H-M   'P 1'
#
loop_
_entity.id
_entity.type
_entity.pdbx_description
1 polymer ?
#
loop_
_entity_poly.entity_id
_entity_poly.type
_entity_poly.pdbx_seq_one_letter_code
_entity_poly.pdbx_strand_id
1 'polypeptide(L)'
;MKDINDIYEKLEQVERFYGLFGVIIAIILIVLFILIWKYITKTVELQAKGTFDKELADYNKGIQEELSILNSEIGQITNRKTINTDKEREAILNYLNAYSYWLYGSLEIDILSFKYNNFEDINSILIKIREAHSECNQCWNKLKFWSDNEKIVNSSHELNLSLLKYSQYHEIALSNLRHNLSWGKIYTDQFQAIIDKMDKMKDWAEFLASEDKRIRDENDNIIKEYWKGRQELFIDVISKNNKFQAIAREYLRHE
;
A
#
# COMPACT_ATOMS: atom_id res chain seq x y z
N MET A 1 17.66 -80.31 -26.89
CA MET A 1 17.60 -81.76 -27.21
C MET A 1 18.10 -82.64 -26.07
N LYS A 2 19.13 -82.24 -25.29
CA LYS A 2 19.53 -82.97 -24.07
C LYS A 2 18.40 -83.10 -23.05
N ASP A 3 17.63 -82.03 -22.81
CA ASP A 3 16.57 -82.02 -21.79
C ASP A 3 15.39 -82.95 -22.11
N ILE A 4 15.13 -83.21 -23.40
CA ILE A 4 14.05 -84.10 -23.83
C ILE A 4 14.46 -85.56 -23.64
N ASN A 5 15.70 -85.91 -23.95
CA ASN A 5 16.21 -87.28 -23.73
C ASN A 5 16.29 -87.64 -22.24
N ASP A 6 16.69 -86.71 -21.38
CA ASP A 6 16.66 -86.88 -19.92
C ASP A 6 15.25 -87.14 -19.37
N ILE A 7 14.22 -86.52 -19.97
CA ILE A 7 12.81 -86.72 -19.60
C ILE A 7 12.35 -88.13 -19.99
N TYR A 8 12.72 -88.60 -21.18
CA TYR A 8 12.41 -89.96 -21.61
C TYR A 8 13.08 -91.02 -20.72
N GLU A 9 14.35 -90.82 -20.37
CA GLU A 9 15.11 -91.76 -19.52
C GLU A 9 14.54 -91.84 -18.09
N LYS A 10 14.07 -90.71 -17.54
CA LYS A 10 13.36 -90.67 -16.24
C LYS A 10 11.96 -91.29 -16.30
N LEU A 11 11.24 -91.13 -17.41
CA LEU A 11 9.93 -91.79 -17.62
C LEU A 11 10.09 -93.31 -17.72
N GLU A 12 11.14 -93.79 -18.39
CA GLU A 12 11.45 -95.22 -18.51
C GLU A 12 11.82 -95.85 -17.14
N GLN A 13 12.52 -95.11 -16.27
CA GLN A 13 12.78 -95.54 -14.89
C GLN A 13 11.50 -95.67 -14.06
N VAL A 14 10.54 -94.75 -14.22
CA VAL A 14 9.24 -94.81 -13.53
C VAL A 14 8.39 -95.98 -14.04
N GLU A 15 8.44 -96.25 -15.35
CA GLU A 15 7.77 -97.40 -15.97
C GLU A 15 8.28 -98.74 -15.43
N ARG A 16 9.58 -98.88 -15.19
CA ARG A 16 10.17 -100.11 -14.62
C ARG A 16 9.75 -100.39 -13.17
N PHE A 17 9.48 -99.35 -12.37
CA PHE A 17 9.13 -99.52 -10.94
C PHE A 17 7.61 -99.61 -10.69
N TYR A 18 6.78 -98.96 -11.49
CA TYR A 18 5.33 -98.84 -11.24
C TYR A 18 4.44 -99.28 -12.41
N GLY A 19 5.04 -99.73 -13.52
CA GLY A 19 4.33 -100.15 -14.74
C GLY A 19 3.72 -98.98 -15.53
N LEU A 20 3.05 -99.32 -16.64
CA LEU A 20 2.42 -98.37 -17.57
C LEU A 20 1.40 -97.42 -16.88
N PHE A 21 0.73 -97.91 -15.84
CA PHE A 21 -0.17 -97.11 -15.00
C PHE A 21 0.57 -96.01 -14.20
N GLY A 22 1.79 -96.26 -13.74
CA GLY A 22 2.62 -95.27 -13.05
C GLY A 22 3.03 -94.11 -13.95
N VAL A 23 3.31 -94.38 -15.23
CA VAL A 23 3.62 -93.36 -16.24
C VAL A 23 2.41 -92.47 -16.53
N ILE A 24 1.22 -93.07 -16.68
CA ILE A 24 -0.02 -92.32 -16.92
C ILE A 24 -0.35 -91.40 -15.72
N ILE A 25 -0.21 -91.90 -14.49
CA ILE A 25 -0.43 -91.12 -13.27
C ILE A 25 0.60 -89.97 -13.17
N ALA A 26 1.86 -90.21 -13.50
CA ALA A 26 2.89 -89.18 -13.52
C ALA A 26 2.58 -88.05 -14.53
N ILE A 27 2.12 -88.39 -15.73
CA ILE A 27 1.71 -87.42 -16.74
C ILE A 27 0.50 -86.59 -16.25
N ILE A 28 -0.51 -87.24 -15.67
CA ILE A 28 -1.69 -86.55 -15.12
C ILE A 28 -1.30 -85.59 -14.00
N LEU A 29 -0.39 -85.99 -13.11
CA LEU A 29 0.11 -85.14 -12.02
C LEU A 29 0.90 -83.94 -12.57
N ILE A 30 1.72 -84.12 -13.60
CA ILE A 30 2.45 -83.02 -14.24
C ILE A 30 1.47 -82.02 -14.88
N VAL A 31 0.45 -82.50 -15.60
CA VAL A 31 -0.56 -81.63 -16.23
C VAL A 31 -1.37 -80.87 -15.17
N LEU A 32 -1.81 -81.55 -14.10
CA LEU A 32 -2.49 -80.91 -12.97
C LEU A 32 -1.60 -79.87 -12.30
N PHE A 33 -0.31 -80.17 -12.10
CA PHE A 33 0.64 -79.23 -11.52
C PHE A 33 0.82 -77.98 -12.39
N ILE A 34 0.92 -78.12 -13.70
CA ILE A 34 1.01 -76.98 -14.64
C ILE A 34 -0.26 -76.12 -14.58
N LEU A 35 -1.45 -76.74 -14.54
CA LEU A 35 -2.72 -76.02 -14.43
C LEU A 35 -2.84 -75.28 -13.10
N ILE A 36 -2.47 -75.91 -11.99
CA ILE A 36 -2.44 -75.29 -10.66
C ILE A 36 -1.43 -74.15 -10.62
N TRP A 37 -0.23 -74.33 -11.16
CA TRP A 37 0.79 -73.29 -11.23
C TRP A 37 0.32 -72.08 -12.03
N LYS A 38 -0.32 -72.31 -13.18
CA LYS A 38 -0.89 -71.26 -14.03
C LYS A 38 -2.06 -70.53 -13.36
N TYR A 39 -2.87 -71.24 -12.58
CA TYR A 39 -3.94 -70.64 -11.79
C TYR A 39 -3.38 -69.78 -10.64
N ILE A 40 -2.43 -70.29 -9.86
CA ILE A 40 -1.77 -69.55 -8.78
C ILE A 40 -1.09 -68.29 -9.30
N THR A 41 -0.25 -68.41 -10.33
CA THR A 41 0.44 -67.25 -10.93
C THR A 41 -0.53 -66.18 -11.43
N LYS A 42 -1.58 -66.56 -12.15
CA LYS A 42 -2.61 -65.61 -12.61
C LYS A 42 -3.36 -64.94 -11.45
N THR A 43 -3.58 -65.65 -10.35
CA THR A 43 -4.27 -65.13 -9.16
C THR A 43 -3.39 -64.15 -8.39
N VAL A 44 -2.09 -64.46 -8.26
CA VAL A 44 -1.08 -63.57 -7.67
C VAL A 44 -0.88 -62.32 -8.54
N GLU A 45 -0.84 -62.44 -9.87
CA GLU A 45 -0.78 -61.30 -10.79
C GLU A 45 -2.03 -60.40 -10.68
N LEU A 46 -3.22 -60.99 -10.57
CA LEU A 46 -4.47 -60.23 -10.39
C LEU A 46 -4.51 -59.49 -9.03
N GLN A 47 -4.06 -60.14 -7.95
CA GLN A 47 -3.96 -59.50 -6.65
C GLN A 47 -2.89 -58.40 -6.64
N ALA A 48 -1.70 -58.67 -7.18
CA ALA A 48 -0.63 -57.68 -7.27
C ALA A 48 -1.07 -56.47 -8.10
N LYS A 49 -1.72 -56.70 -9.25
CA LYS A 49 -2.26 -55.62 -10.09
C LYS A 49 -3.35 -54.84 -9.38
N GLY A 50 -4.28 -55.51 -8.69
CA GLY A 50 -5.34 -54.84 -7.93
C GLY A 50 -4.81 -53.98 -6.78
N THR A 51 -3.79 -54.46 -6.06
CA THR A 51 -3.12 -53.68 -5.00
C THR A 51 -2.35 -52.49 -5.59
N PHE A 52 -1.61 -52.70 -6.69
CA PHE A 52 -0.90 -51.62 -7.39
C PHE A 52 -1.87 -50.56 -7.94
N ASP A 53 -2.95 -50.97 -8.60
CA ASP A 53 -3.96 -50.05 -9.15
C ASP A 53 -4.63 -49.24 -8.03
N LYS A 54 -4.86 -49.86 -6.86
CA LYS A 54 -5.41 -49.19 -5.69
C LYS A 54 -4.43 -48.20 -5.08
N GLU A 55 -3.18 -48.60 -4.85
CA GLU A 55 -2.14 -47.70 -4.32
C GLU A 55 -1.89 -46.52 -5.27
N LEU A 56 -1.90 -46.76 -6.58
CA LEU A 56 -1.74 -45.73 -7.60
C LEU A 56 -2.96 -44.78 -7.64
N ALA A 57 -4.17 -45.29 -7.43
CA ALA A 57 -5.38 -44.48 -7.30
C ALA A 57 -5.36 -43.63 -6.03
N ASP A 58 -4.97 -44.21 -4.88
CA ASP A 58 -4.84 -43.51 -3.61
C ASP A 58 -3.76 -42.42 -3.68
N TYR A 59 -2.62 -42.71 -4.32
CA TYR A 59 -1.55 -41.74 -4.55
C TYR A 59 -1.98 -40.59 -5.48
N ASN A 60 -2.65 -40.91 -6.60
CA ASN A 60 -3.20 -39.90 -7.50
C ASN A 60 -4.25 -39.02 -6.81
N LYS A 61 -5.08 -39.62 -5.94
CA LYS A 61 -6.05 -38.87 -5.15
C LYS A 61 -5.36 -37.92 -4.16
N GLY A 62 -4.32 -38.39 -3.47
CA GLY A 62 -3.49 -37.55 -2.59
C GLY A 62 -2.86 -36.37 -3.34
N ILE A 63 -2.27 -36.61 -4.51
CA ILE A 63 -1.72 -35.56 -5.36
C ILE A 63 -2.79 -34.56 -5.80
N GLN A 64 -3.98 -35.03 -6.19
CA GLN A 64 -5.08 -34.14 -6.59
C GLN A 64 -5.58 -33.27 -5.44
N GLU A 65 -5.67 -33.83 -4.23
CA GLU A 65 -6.04 -33.09 -3.03
C GLU A 65 -4.98 -32.02 -2.70
N GLU A 66 -3.70 -32.37 -2.71
CA GLU A 66 -2.59 -31.42 -2.49
C GLU A 66 -2.56 -30.31 -3.55
N LEU A 67 -2.71 -30.65 -4.83
CA LEU A 67 -2.79 -29.66 -5.92
C LEU A 67 -3.99 -28.73 -5.76
N SER A 68 -5.14 -29.24 -5.30
CA SER A 68 -6.33 -28.42 -5.04
C SER A 68 -6.08 -27.45 -3.89
N ILE A 69 -5.44 -27.89 -2.81
CA ILE A 69 -5.08 -27.02 -1.68
C ILE A 69 -4.11 -25.94 -2.14
N LEU A 70 -3.03 -26.32 -2.82
CA LEU A 70 -2.01 -25.38 -3.28
C LEU A 70 -2.58 -24.34 -4.25
N ASN A 71 -3.45 -24.74 -5.18
CA ASN A 71 -4.12 -23.82 -6.10
C ASN A 71 -5.04 -22.84 -5.37
N SER A 72 -5.75 -23.29 -4.33
CA SER A 72 -6.57 -22.43 -3.49
C SER A 72 -5.71 -21.40 -2.75
N GLU A 73 -4.59 -21.83 -2.16
CA GLU A 73 -3.64 -20.95 -1.48
C GLU A 73 -3.02 -19.91 -2.43
N ILE A 74 -2.58 -20.34 -3.62
CA ILE A 74 -2.09 -19.44 -4.67
C ILE A 74 -3.17 -18.43 -5.06
N GLY A 75 -4.42 -18.87 -5.23
CA GLY A 75 -5.55 -17.99 -5.53
C GLY A 75 -5.77 -16.94 -4.43
N GLN A 76 -5.69 -17.34 -3.16
CA GLN A 76 -5.80 -16.42 -2.03
C GLN A 76 -4.64 -15.43 -1.96
N ILE A 77 -3.41 -15.89 -2.15
CA ILE A 77 -2.21 -15.03 -2.16
C ILE A 77 -2.29 -14.02 -3.31
N THR A 78 -2.69 -14.46 -4.50
CA THR A 78 -2.85 -13.61 -5.67
C THR A 78 -3.91 -12.54 -5.43
N ASN A 79 -5.10 -12.92 -4.93
CA ASN A 79 -6.15 -11.97 -4.61
C ASN A 79 -5.72 -10.95 -3.54
N ARG A 80 -5.02 -11.39 -2.49
CA ARG A 80 -4.49 -10.49 -1.46
C ARG A 80 -3.47 -9.51 -2.05
N LYS A 81 -2.59 -9.97 -2.94
CA LYS A 81 -1.61 -9.12 -3.61
C LYS A 81 -2.30 -8.05 -4.46
N THR A 82 -3.29 -8.43 -5.27
CA THR A 82 -4.06 -7.46 -6.08
C THR A 82 -4.75 -6.42 -5.20
N ILE A 83 -5.41 -6.84 -4.12
CA ILE A 83 -6.08 -5.91 -3.19
C ILE A 83 -5.08 -4.95 -2.55
N ASN A 84 -3.91 -5.44 -2.14
CA ASN A 84 -2.87 -4.59 -1.54
C ASN A 84 -2.35 -3.56 -2.54
N THR A 85 -2.08 -3.96 -3.78
CA THR A 85 -1.66 -3.06 -4.86
C THR A 85 -2.72 -1.99 -5.14
N ASP A 86 -4.00 -2.37 -5.19
CA ASP A 86 -5.09 -1.41 -5.39
C ASP A 86 -5.18 -0.40 -4.22
N LYS A 87 -5.01 -0.86 -2.99
CA LYS A 87 -5.00 -0.01 -1.79
C LYS A 87 -3.80 0.93 -1.75
N GLU A 88 -2.63 0.48 -2.17
CA GLU A 88 -1.44 1.31 -2.31
C GLU A 88 -1.65 2.41 -3.35
N ARG A 89 -2.19 2.07 -4.54
CA ARG A 89 -2.53 3.04 -5.59
C ARG A 89 -3.54 4.08 -5.11
N GLU A 90 -4.61 3.63 -4.45
CA GLU A 90 -5.62 4.51 -3.85
C GLU A 90 -4.98 5.47 -2.84
N ALA A 91 -4.07 4.97 -2.00
CA ALA A 91 -3.37 5.80 -1.01
C ALA A 91 -2.43 6.84 -1.65
N ILE A 92 -1.72 6.48 -2.73
CA ILE A 92 -0.89 7.42 -3.51
C ILE A 92 -1.75 8.54 -4.11
N LEU A 93 -2.87 8.19 -4.75
CA LEU A 93 -3.78 9.15 -5.37
C LEU A 93 -4.44 10.08 -4.34
N ASN A 94 -4.88 9.51 -3.21
CA ASN A 94 -5.47 10.30 -2.12
C ASN A 94 -4.46 11.28 -1.54
N TYR A 95 -3.21 10.86 -1.33
CA TYR A 95 -2.16 11.77 -0.90
C TYR A 95 -1.85 12.85 -1.94
N LEU A 96 -1.78 12.49 -3.23
CA LEU A 96 -1.62 13.43 -4.35
C LEU A 96 -2.66 14.55 -4.32
N ASN A 97 -3.92 14.18 -4.15
CA ASN A 97 -5.02 15.14 -4.08
C ASN A 97 -4.93 16.01 -2.82
N ALA A 98 -4.71 15.40 -1.67
CA ALA A 98 -4.69 16.11 -0.38
C ALA A 98 -3.56 17.14 -0.29
N TYR A 99 -2.32 16.78 -0.65
CA TYR A 99 -1.22 17.75 -0.60
C TYR A 99 -1.40 18.84 -1.67
N SER A 100 -1.97 18.50 -2.83
CA SER A 100 -2.21 19.48 -3.91
C SER A 100 -3.23 20.52 -3.47
N TYR A 101 -4.32 20.10 -2.81
CA TYR A 101 -5.27 21.02 -2.21
C TYR A 101 -4.64 21.88 -1.11
N TRP A 102 -3.77 21.29 -0.27
CA TRP A 102 -3.06 22.06 0.74
C TRP A 102 -2.18 23.15 0.10
N LEU A 103 -1.31 22.76 -0.84
CA LEU A 103 -0.33 23.64 -1.50
C LEU A 103 -0.96 24.70 -2.40
N TYR A 104 -1.84 24.30 -3.31
CA TYR A 104 -2.41 25.15 -4.36
C TYR A 104 -3.80 25.68 -4.03
N GLY A 105 -4.38 25.28 -2.91
CA GLY A 105 -5.66 25.80 -2.43
C GLY A 105 -5.49 26.60 -1.16
N SER A 106 -5.31 25.92 -0.04
CA SER A 106 -5.34 26.60 1.28
C SER A 106 -4.11 27.47 1.58
N LEU A 107 -2.95 27.18 0.97
CA LEU A 107 -1.72 28.00 1.11
C LEU A 107 -1.60 29.07 0.02
N GLU A 108 -2.58 29.19 -0.86
CA GLU A 108 -2.69 30.30 -1.80
C GLU A 108 -3.37 31.50 -1.12
N ILE A 109 -2.56 32.30 -0.45
CA ILE A 109 -3.03 33.42 0.38
C ILE A 109 -2.73 34.74 -0.32
N ASP A 110 -3.77 35.54 -0.52
CA ASP A 110 -3.64 36.95 -0.88
C ASP A 110 -3.54 37.81 0.39
N ILE A 111 -2.32 37.95 0.92
CA ILE A 111 -2.08 38.67 2.17
C ILE A 111 -2.49 40.16 2.09
N LEU A 112 -2.51 40.74 0.88
CA LEU A 112 -2.83 42.15 0.67
C LEU A 112 -4.33 42.44 0.77
N SER A 113 -5.16 41.40 0.64
CA SER A 113 -6.62 41.49 0.74
C SER A 113 -7.11 41.82 2.17
N PHE A 114 -6.28 41.59 3.19
CA PHE A 114 -6.65 41.87 4.58
C PHE A 114 -6.38 43.32 4.98
N LYS A 115 -7.37 43.90 5.65
CA LYS A 115 -7.47 45.28 6.12
C LYS A 115 -8.22 45.31 7.46
N TYR A 116 -8.34 46.49 8.06
CA TYR A 116 -9.04 46.67 9.34
C TYR A 116 -10.52 46.26 9.31
N ASN A 117 -11.18 46.23 8.16
CA ASN A 117 -12.59 45.87 8.05
C ASN A 117 -12.85 44.37 7.89
N ASN A 118 -11.84 43.56 7.56
CA ASN A 118 -11.99 42.13 7.26
C ASN A 118 -10.89 41.25 7.88
N PHE A 119 -10.18 41.74 8.90
CA PHE A 119 -9.11 40.98 9.55
C PHE A 119 -9.59 39.67 10.21
N GLU A 120 -10.87 39.56 10.54
CA GLU A 120 -11.47 38.33 11.07
C GLU A 120 -11.48 37.19 10.04
N ASP A 121 -11.48 37.49 8.74
CA ASP A 121 -11.42 36.49 7.66
C ASP A 121 -10.13 35.67 7.73
N ILE A 122 -9.07 36.22 8.33
CA ILE A 122 -7.81 35.51 8.60
C ILE A 122 -8.07 34.25 9.44
N ASN A 123 -9.02 34.28 10.38
CA ASN A 123 -9.35 33.10 11.20
C ASN A 123 -9.89 31.95 10.34
N SER A 124 -10.76 32.27 9.38
CA SER A 124 -11.29 31.28 8.45
C SER A 124 -10.19 30.68 7.57
N ILE A 125 -9.21 31.49 7.16
CA ILE A 125 -8.04 31.00 6.41
C ILE A 125 -7.17 30.08 7.28
N LEU A 126 -6.85 30.48 8.52
CA LEU A 126 -6.07 29.66 9.45
C LEU A 126 -6.74 28.30 9.73
N ILE A 127 -8.08 28.27 9.85
CA ILE A 127 -8.83 27.02 10.00
C ILE A 127 -8.66 26.15 8.76
N LYS A 128 -8.86 26.71 7.55
CA LYS A 128 -8.69 25.97 6.28
C LYS A 128 -7.30 25.36 6.13
N ILE A 129 -6.25 26.10 6.51
CA ILE A 129 -4.87 25.61 6.46
C ILE A 129 -4.68 24.39 7.37
N ARG A 130 -5.25 24.44 8.59
CA ARG A 130 -5.14 23.35 9.57
C ARG A 130 -5.95 22.12 9.16
N GLU A 131 -7.13 22.33 8.59
CA GLU A 131 -7.95 21.25 8.04
C GLU A 131 -7.23 20.54 6.89
N ALA A 132 -6.69 21.31 5.93
CA ALA A 132 -5.92 20.75 4.82
C ALA A 132 -4.65 20.01 5.30
N HIS A 133 -3.93 20.54 6.28
CA HIS A 133 -2.80 19.85 6.91
C HIS A 133 -3.24 18.53 7.56
N SER A 134 -4.32 18.53 8.33
CA SER A 134 -4.85 17.34 9.01
C SER A 134 -5.23 16.25 8.00
N GLU A 135 -5.96 16.62 6.95
CA GLU A 135 -6.36 15.71 5.88
C GLU A 135 -5.13 15.15 5.14
N CYS A 136 -4.18 16.01 4.75
CA CYS A 136 -2.94 15.59 4.12
C CYS A 136 -2.15 14.62 5.00
N ASN A 137 -2.09 14.85 6.31
CA ASN A 137 -1.40 13.96 7.25
C ASN A 137 -2.11 12.59 7.38
N GLN A 138 -3.45 12.57 7.36
CA GLN A 138 -4.21 11.31 7.33
C GLN A 138 -3.92 10.51 6.05
N CYS A 139 -3.91 11.18 4.90
CA CYS A 139 -3.58 10.56 3.62
C CYS A 139 -2.12 10.08 3.57
N TRP A 140 -1.19 10.85 4.13
CA TRP A 140 0.22 10.46 4.22
C TRP A 140 0.41 9.21 5.10
N ASN A 141 -0.28 9.12 6.23
CA ASN A 141 -0.23 7.92 7.08
C ASN A 141 -0.79 6.69 6.36
N LYS A 142 -1.87 6.83 5.57
CA LYS A 142 -2.38 5.73 4.73
C LYS A 142 -1.37 5.32 3.67
N LEU A 143 -0.74 6.29 3.00
CA LEU A 143 0.33 6.03 2.03
C LEU A 143 1.47 5.24 2.67
N LYS A 144 1.97 5.71 3.81
CA LYS A 144 3.04 5.05 4.56
C LYS A 144 2.66 3.63 5.01
N PHE A 145 1.40 3.41 5.36
CA PHE A 145 0.93 2.10 5.80
C PHE A 145 0.83 1.09 4.65
N TRP A 146 0.32 1.51 3.50
CA TRP A 146 0.07 0.61 2.37
C TRP A 146 1.24 0.47 1.40
N SER A 147 2.17 1.42 1.38
CA SER A 147 3.28 1.44 0.42
C SER A 147 4.52 0.75 0.97
N ASP A 148 4.89 -0.37 0.35
CA ASP A 148 6.19 -1.03 0.58
C ASP A 148 7.34 -0.33 -0.20
N ASN A 149 7.00 0.59 -1.12
CA ASN A 149 7.98 1.34 -1.89
C ASN A 149 8.66 2.45 -1.05
N GLU A 150 9.89 2.18 -0.58
CA GLU A 150 10.68 3.14 0.21
C GLU A 150 10.90 4.48 -0.50
N LYS A 151 11.04 4.51 -1.84
CA LYS A 151 11.24 5.77 -2.57
C LYS A 151 10.01 6.66 -2.48
N ILE A 152 8.80 6.08 -2.57
CA ILE A 152 7.53 6.81 -2.41
C ILE A 152 7.39 7.33 -0.99
N VAL A 153 7.65 6.47 0.01
CA VAL A 153 7.52 6.84 1.43
C VAL A 153 8.50 7.96 1.79
N ASN A 154 9.77 7.84 1.38
CA ASN A 154 10.79 8.84 1.70
C ASN A 154 10.56 10.16 0.97
N SER A 155 10.21 10.12 -0.32
CA SER A 155 9.94 11.36 -1.08
C SER A 155 8.67 12.08 -0.62
N SER A 156 7.61 11.35 -0.25
CA SER A 156 6.42 11.94 0.36
C SER A 156 6.71 12.52 1.75
N HIS A 157 7.55 11.88 2.55
CA HIS A 157 7.97 12.41 3.84
C HIS A 157 8.73 13.73 3.70
N GLU A 158 9.71 13.80 2.79
CA GLU A 158 10.45 15.04 2.48
C GLU A 158 9.49 16.16 2.05
N LEU A 159 8.54 15.87 1.16
CA LEU A 159 7.52 16.82 0.73
C LEU A 159 6.66 17.30 1.90
N ASN A 160 6.19 16.39 2.75
CA ASN A 160 5.34 16.72 3.89
C ASN A 160 6.07 17.64 4.89
N LEU A 161 7.35 17.42 5.13
CA LEU A 161 8.17 18.29 5.98
C LEU A 161 8.33 19.70 5.40
N SER A 162 8.60 19.82 4.10
CA SER A 162 8.71 21.14 3.44
C SER A 162 7.36 21.87 3.42
N LEU A 163 6.25 21.16 3.16
CA LEU A 163 4.90 21.73 3.23
C LEU A 163 4.54 22.21 4.63
N LEU A 164 4.89 21.44 5.67
CA LEU A 164 4.65 21.84 7.06
C LEU A 164 5.39 23.13 7.40
N LYS A 165 6.67 23.25 7.04
CA LYS A 165 7.44 24.49 7.25
C LYS A 165 6.82 25.67 6.51
N TYR A 166 6.39 25.45 5.26
CA TYR A 166 5.75 26.47 4.46
C TYR A 166 4.39 26.91 5.05
N SER A 167 3.59 25.96 5.54
CA SER A 167 2.34 26.22 6.23
C SER A 167 2.53 27.02 7.52
N GLN A 168 3.50 26.62 8.36
CA GLN A 168 3.81 27.33 9.60
C GLN A 168 4.23 28.78 9.35
N TYR A 169 4.99 29.02 8.28
CA TYR A 169 5.37 30.36 7.86
C TYR A 169 4.14 31.24 7.55
N HIS A 170 3.18 30.71 6.79
CA HIS A 170 1.92 31.40 6.52
C HIS A 170 1.11 31.66 7.79
N GLU A 171 0.98 30.66 8.66
CA GLU A 171 0.22 30.80 9.92
C GLU A 171 0.80 31.89 10.84
N ILE A 172 2.14 31.98 10.95
CA ILE A 172 2.81 33.01 11.75
C ILE A 172 2.56 34.40 11.16
N ALA A 173 2.78 34.57 9.85
CA ALA A 173 2.58 35.85 9.18
C ALA A 173 1.13 36.33 9.31
N LEU A 174 0.17 35.44 9.07
CA LEU A 174 -1.26 35.72 9.22
C LEU A 174 -1.64 36.06 10.65
N SER A 175 -1.09 35.35 11.64
CA SER A 175 -1.38 35.61 13.06
C SER A 175 -0.87 36.99 13.50
N ASN A 176 0.34 37.35 13.08
CA ASN A 176 0.92 38.67 13.35
C ASN A 176 0.11 39.77 12.66
N LEU A 177 -0.24 39.58 11.38
CA LEU A 177 -1.06 40.53 10.64
C LEU A 177 -2.44 40.71 11.30
N ARG A 178 -3.11 39.62 11.69
CA ARG A 178 -4.40 39.68 12.40
C ARG A 178 -4.30 40.47 13.69
N HIS A 179 -3.25 40.22 14.48
CA HIS A 179 -3.01 40.95 15.72
C HIS A 179 -2.89 42.46 15.47
N ASN A 180 -2.06 42.84 14.50
CA ASN A 180 -1.83 44.23 14.17
C ASN A 180 -3.09 44.91 13.59
N LEU A 181 -3.81 44.25 12.68
CA LEU A 181 -5.04 44.79 12.11
C LEU A 181 -6.14 44.98 13.18
N SER A 182 -6.23 44.07 14.16
CA SER A 182 -7.16 44.18 15.28
C SER A 182 -6.85 45.40 16.15
N TRP A 183 -5.59 45.60 16.55
CA TRP A 183 -5.20 46.79 17.31
C TRP A 183 -5.33 48.08 16.51
N GLY A 184 -4.94 48.08 15.22
CA GLY A 184 -5.09 49.22 14.34
C GLY A 184 -6.55 49.64 14.19
N LYS A 185 -7.46 48.67 14.11
CA LYS A 185 -8.90 48.91 14.14
C LYS A 185 -9.32 49.58 15.45
N ILE A 186 -8.89 49.04 16.60
CA ILE A 186 -9.24 49.61 17.92
C ILE A 186 -8.79 51.07 18.02
N TYR A 187 -7.55 51.38 17.63
CA TYR A 187 -7.04 52.75 17.69
C TYR A 187 -7.76 53.68 16.71
N THR A 188 -8.06 53.20 15.50
CA THR A 188 -8.83 53.97 14.50
C THR A 188 -10.24 54.28 15.00
N ASP A 189 -10.94 53.27 15.55
CA ASP A 189 -12.30 53.42 16.06
C ASP A 189 -12.34 54.36 17.28
N GLN A 190 -11.34 54.28 18.18
CA GLN A 190 -11.20 55.20 19.30
C GLN A 190 -10.88 56.63 18.87
N PHE A 191 -10.00 56.80 17.89
CA PHE A 191 -9.64 58.12 17.34
C PHE A 191 -10.88 58.79 16.74
N GLN A 192 -11.65 58.04 15.94
CA GLN A 192 -12.88 58.51 15.33
C GLN A 192 -13.93 58.94 16.38
N ALA A 193 -13.98 58.27 17.54
CA ALA A 193 -14.92 58.59 18.61
C ALA A 193 -14.58 59.89 19.37
N ILE A 194 -13.32 60.35 19.32
CA ILE A 194 -12.86 61.54 20.04
C ILE A 194 -12.53 62.72 19.13
N ILE A 195 -12.63 62.57 17.81
CA ILE A 195 -12.20 63.57 16.83
C ILE A 195 -12.91 64.92 17.04
N ASP A 196 -14.20 64.89 17.36
CA ASP A 196 -15.02 66.09 17.62
C ASP A 196 -14.67 66.78 18.96
N LYS A 197 -13.83 66.15 19.79
CA LYS A 197 -13.34 66.64 21.08
C LYS A 197 -11.83 66.83 21.09
N MET A 198 -11.19 66.89 19.92
CA MET A 198 -9.73 66.99 19.78
C MET A 198 -9.11 68.08 20.65
N ASP A 199 -9.72 69.26 20.74
CA ASP A 199 -9.18 70.38 21.53
C ASP A 199 -9.10 70.08 23.04
N LYS A 200 -9.94 69.16 23.54
CA LYS A 200 -9.97 68.75 24.96
C LYS A 200 -9.20 67.46 25.21
N MET A 201 -8.86 66.71 24.17
CA MET A 201 -8.24 65.38 24.24
C MET A 201 -7.02 65.28 23.32
N LYS A 202 -6.32 66.39 23.09
CA LYS A 202 -5.26 66.51 22.09
C LYS A 202 -4.16 65.45 22.26
N ASP A 203 -3.61 65.33 23.46
CA ASP A 203 -2.53 64.37 23.75
C ASP A 203 -2.97 62.92 23.48
N TRP A 204 -4.22 62.60 23.78
CA TRP A 204 -4.79 61.28 23.53
C TRP A 204 -5.03 61.03 22.03
N ALA A 205 -5.49 62.03 21.28
CA ALA A 205 -5.64 61.94 19.84
C ALA A 205 -4.28 61.80 19.13
N GLU A 206 -3.25 62.52 19.57
CA GLU A 206 -1.88 62.39 19.05
C GLU A 206 -1.31 61.00 19.33
N PHE A 207 -1.52 60.47 20.55
CA PHE A 207 -1.14 59.11 20.91
C PHE A 207 -1.79 58.07 19.97
N LEU A 208 -3.11 58.12 19.82
CA LEU A 208 -3.86 57.17 18.96
C LEU A 208 -3.40 57.21 17.50
N ALA A 209 -3.16 58.41 16.97
CA ALA A 209 -2.65 58.57 15.61
C ALA A 209 -1.21 58.04 15.46
N SER A 210 -0.36 58.21 16.47
CA SER A 210 1.00 57.68 16.47
C SER A 210 1.03 56.14 16.51
N GLU A 211 0.14 55.52 17.30
CA GLU A 211 0.03 54.06 17.38
C GLU A 211 -0.57 53.45 16.11
N ASP A 212 -1.60 54.06 15.49
CA ASP A 212 -2.10 53.61 14.19
C ASP A 212 -1.00 53.69 13.12
N LYS A 213 -0.20 54.78 13.11
CA LYS A 213 0.93 54.90 12.18
C LYS A 213 1.96 53.80 12.41
N ARG A 214 2.36 53.54 13.66
CA ARG A 214 3.29 52.46 14.01
C ARG A 214 2.80 51.10 13.50
N ILE A 215 1.52 50.80 13.70
CA ILE A 215 0.90 49.54 13.23
C ILE A 215 0.91 49.43 11.71
N ARG A 216 0.64 50.51 10.99
CA ARG A 216 0.72 50.51 9.51
C ARG A 216 2.13 50.22 9.03
N ASP A 217 3.13 50.86 9.64
CA ASP A 217 4.55 50.61 9.32
C ASP A 217 4.95 49.15 9.61
N GLU A 218 4.46 48.57 10.70
CA GLU A 218 4.66 47.14 11.03
C GLU A 218 3.95 46.20 10.04
N ASN A 219 2.73 46.52 9.62
CA ASN A 219 2.00 45.74 8.62
C ASN A 219 2.72 45.76 7.26
N ASP A 220 3.22 46.92 6.84
CA ASP A 220 4.00 47.04 5.62
C ASP A 220 5.28 46.18 5.68
N ASN A 221 5.93 46.12 6.84
CA ASN A 221 7.08 45.24 7.04
C ASN A 221 6.70 43.76 7.00
N ILE A 222 5.62 43.35 7.67
CA ILE A 222 5.09 41.97 7.61
C ILE A 222 4.82 41.57 6.16
N ILE A 223 4.14 42.42 5.39
CA ILE A 223 3.82 42.15 3.98
C ILE A 223 5.08 42.02 3.13
N LYS A 224 6.08 42.91 3.31
CA LYS A 224 7.35 42.84 2.58
C LYS A 224 8.12 41.56 2.89
N GLU A 225 8.22 41.21 4.17
CA GLU A 225 8.91 40.00 4.61
C GLU A 225 8.17 38.74 4.16
N TYR A 226 6.84 38.78 4.17
CA TYR A 226 5.96 37.69 3.73
C TYR A 226 6.29 37.22 2.32
N TRP A 227 6.36 38.13 1.36
CA TRP A 227 6.61 37.75 -0.04
C TRP A 227 8.01 37.15 -0.23
N LYS A 228 9.01 37.70 0.46
CA LYS A 228 10.38 37.21 0.40
C LYS A 228 10.49 35.79 0.95
N GLY A 229 10.04 35.57 2.18
CA GLY A 229 10.13 34.24 2.80
C GLY A 229 9.20 33.22 2.13
N ARG A 230 8.03 33.64 1.63
CA ARG A 230 7.15 32.80 0.82
C ARG A 230 7.88 32.27 -0.41
N GLN A 231 8.57 33.13 -1.15
CA GLN A 231 9.30 32.72 -2.35
C GLN A 231 10.42 31.72 -2.03
N GLU A 232 11.22 31.98 -1.00
CA GLU A 232 12.32 31.11 -0.58
C GLU A 232 11.82 29.71 -0.21
N LEU A 233 10.77 29.62 0.60
CA LEU A 233 10.19 28.33 1.02
C LEU A 233 9.43 27.62 -0.11
N PHE A 234 8.75 28.37 -0.97
CA PHE A 234 8.00 27.80 -2.10
C PHE A 234 8.93 27.08 -3.09
N ILE A 235 10.14 27.60 -3.32
CA ILE A 235 11.14 26.95 -4.19
C ILE A 235 11.50 25.55 -3.66
N ASP A 236 11.74 25.42 -2.34
CA ASP A 236 12.03 24.12 -1.72
C ASP A 236 10.84 23.16 -1.86
N VAL A 237 9.63 23.62 -1.54
CA VAL A 237 8.40 22.82 -1.69
C VAL A 237 8.22 22.33 -3.12
N ILE A 238 8.38 23.20 -4.13
CA ILE A 238 8.22 22.82 -5.53
C ILE A 238 9.28 21.81 -5.98
N SER A 239 10.52 21.96 -5.51
CA SER A 239 11.58 20.97 -5.76
C SER A 239 11.20 19.59 -5.22
N LYS A 240 10.73 19.51 -3.96
CA LYS A 240 10.25 18.26 -3.35
C LYS A 240 9.01 17.70 -4.05
N ASN A 241 8.08 18.56 -4.42
CA ASN A 241 6.86 18.19 -5.15
C ASN A 241 7.20 17.55 -6.49
N ASN A 242 8.06 18.17 -7.29
CA ASN A 242 8.48 17.65 -8.58
C ASN A 242 9.15 16.27 -8.45
N LYS A 243 10.01 16.10 -7.45
CA LYS A 243 10.64 14.80 -7.13
C LYS A 243 9.58 13.74 -6.79
N PHE A 244 8.65 14.06 -5.89
CA PHE A 244 7.58 13.14 -5.50
C PHE A 244 6.68 12.78 -6.69
N GLN A 245 6.23 13.77 -7.48
CA GLN A 245 5.37 13.53 -8.64
C GLN A 245 6.05 12.66 -9.69
N ALA A 246 7.34 12.84 -9.93
CA ALA A 246 8.08 11.98 -10.87
C ALA A 246 8.05 10.51 -10.42
N ILE A 247 8.35 10.25 -9.14
CA ILE A 247 8.36 8.90 -8.56
C ILE A 247 6.95 8.31 -8.57
N ALA A 248 5.93 9.08 -8.16
CA ALA A 248 4.55 8.62 -8.14
C ALA A 248 4.04 8.29 -9.56
N ARG A 249 4.39 9.10 -10.57
CA ARG A 249 4.02 8.82 -11.97
C ARG A 249 4.71 7.58 -12.52
N GLU A 250 5.99 7.39 -12.21
CA GLU A 250 6.74 6.20 -12.62
C GLU A 250 6.09 4.95 -12.02
N TYR A 251 5.81 4.98 -10.72
CA TYR A 251 5.17 3.86 -10.02
C TYR A 251 3.78 3.54 -10.58
N LEU A 252 2.93 4.55 -10.78
CA LEU A 252 1.58 4.36 -11.33
C LEU A 252 1.56 3.94 -12.82
N ARG A 253 2.69 3.98 -13.52
CA ARG A 253 2.81 3.57 -14.94
C ARG A 253 3.40 2.17 -15.15
N HIS A 254 4.18 1.65 -14.21
CA HIS A 254 5.01 0.45 -14.40
C HIS A 254 4.38 -0.85 -13.87
N GLU A 255 3.06 -0.87 -13.62
CA GLU A 255 2.28 -2.06 -13.29
C GLU A 255 0.89 -2.03 -13.95
#